data_AF-A0A1S1YWY2-F1
#
_entry.id   AF-A0A1S1YWY2-F1
#
_cell.length_a   1.000
_cell.length_b   1.000
_cell.length_c   1.000
_cell.angle_alpha   90.00
_cell.angle_beta   90.00
_cell.angle_gamma   90.00
#
_symmetry.space_group_name_H-M   'P 1'
#
loop_
_entity.id
_entity.type
_entity.pdbx_description
1 polymer ?
#
loop_
_entity_poly.entity_id
_entity_poly.type
_entity_poly.pdbx_seq_one_letter_code
_entity_poly.pdbx_strand_id
1 'polypeptide(L)'
;MKSHYNHYFLIKTIVLCLITLLYSCSENDPSSKQLNQSGQLVNSTTKSNYSTSELKLISTIGGFENLSDLIEFDIESYSIEYTTRDINGNIINASGVISIPKTDQSLSSILLSRGTILAHSNAPSVNILPTYELGAALGYIIMTPDLIGFNTTSLSPQNYFIKEITATSSIDFMLACIQFLNQKQVDFNDDLILAGYSQGGHSTFSIAESFEQKNTSEFTISKLYAGAGGYFLNNVMSEIIDQDTYDAPSFLSLIVYSYNENYSLELPYSYYFNSPYDNRITSILDGSNTISQANSQLTNEVDQLFTSTFLNSIKKKENTINNFLADNSIQPIKFEYPIELYHSINDEILPISTSDSLYTVLNELGNTVNYTKVTGSHSDAAIDILIRIFDDLKQ
;
A
#
# COMPACT_ATOMS: atom_id res chain seq x y z
N MET A 1 -23.81 -81.76 43.14
CA MET A 1 -23.10 -80.82 44.05
C MET A 1 -23.76 -79.45 43.84
N LYS A 2 -24.48 -78.89 44.83
CA LYS A 2 -24.06 -78.11 46.02
C LYS A 2 -23.80 -76.62 45.68
N SER A 3 -24.45 -75.72 46.44
CA SER A 3 -24.55 -74.24 46.31
C SER A 3 -25.42 -73.76 45.12
N HIS A 4 -26.44 -72.89 45.21
CA HIS A 4 -26.86 -71.80 46.15
C HIS A 4 -25.95 -70.55 46.11
N TYR A 5 -26.39 -69.28 46.04
CA TYR A 5 -27.69 -68.53 46.00
C TYR A 5 -27.48 -67.26 45.09
N ASN A 6 -28.40 -66.35 44.68
CA ASN A 6 -29.87 -66.12 44.63
C ASN A 6 -30.13 -65.21 43.37
N HIS A 7 -31.31 -64.86 42.82
CA HIS A 7 -32.74 -64.75 43.21
C HIS A 7 -33.29 -63.38 43.73
N TYR A 8 -33.89 -62.62 42.77
CA TYR A 8 -34.99 -61.62 42.82
C TYR A 8 -34.99 -60.38 43.74
N PHE A 9 -35.05 -59.19 43.12
CA PHE A 9 -36.16 -58.18 43.12
C PHE A 9 -35.81 -57.10 42.05
N LEU A 10 -36.56 -56.79 40.99
CA LEU A 10 -37.93 -56.27 40.83
C LEU A 10 -38.09 -54.78 41.22
N ILE A 11 -38.28 -53.87 40.24
CA ILE A 11 -39.19 -52.68 40.26
C ILE A 11 -39.05 -51.80 38.97
N LYS A 12 -40.21 -51.45 38.34
CA LYS A 12 -40.62 -50.25 37.52
C LYS A 12 -39.57 -49.51 36.65
N THR A 13 -39.80 -48.98 35.42
CA THR A 13 -40.96 -48.30 34.77
C THR A 13 -40.72 -48.38 33.23
N ILE A 14 -41.61 -48.89 32.35
CA ILE A 14 -42.79 -48.27 31.69
C ILE A 14 -42.49 -47.12 30.67
N VAL A 15 -42.94 -47.31 29.41
CA VAL A 15 -43.28 -46.31 28.34
C VAL A 15 -42.12 -45.42 27.80
N LEU A 16 -41.74 -45.41 26.50
CA LEU A 16 -42.43 -45.27 25.18
C LEU A 16 -42.51 -43.80 24.70
N CYS A 17 -42.14 -43.55 23.42
CA CYS A 17 -42.13 -42.26 22.72
C CYS A 17 -41.07 -41.24 23.22
N LEU A 18 -40.66 -40.21 22.45
CA LEU A 18 -41.14 -39.71 21.14
C LEU A 18 -39.97 -39.30 20.22
N ILE A 19 -40.19 -39.25 18.91
CA ILE A 19 -39.29 -38.54 17.97
C ILE A 19 -39.58 -37.03 18.08
N THR A 20 -38.57 -36.23 18.40
CA THR A 20 -38.16 -34.96 17.74
C THR A 20 -37.22 -34.16 18.63
N LEU A 21 -35.99 -33.90 18.16
CA LEU A 21 -35.37 -32.57 18.18
C LEU A 21 -34.06 -32.60 17.38
N LEU A 22 -34.09 -31.99 16.19
CA LEU A 22 -32.88 -31.47 15.56
C LEU A 22 -32.51 -30.16 16.28
N TYR A 23 -31.24 -29.93 16.59
CA TYR A 23 -30.48 -28.74 16.16
C TYR A 23 -29.05 -28.73 16.71
N SER A 24 -28.14 -28.22 15.88
CA SER A 24 -26.84 -27.58 16.19
C SER A 24 -25.89 -28.20 17.23
N CYS A 25 -24.69 -28.56 16.76
CA CYS A 25 -23.49 -27.83 17.21
C CYS A 25 -22.47 -27.81 16.06
N SER A 26 -21.83 -26.66 15.80
CA SER A 26 -20.84 -26.50 14.73
C SER A 26 -19.42 -26.82 15.20
N GLU A 27 -18.65 -27.51 14.36
CA GLU A 27 -17.20 -27.59 14.53
C GLU A 27 -16.59 -26.21 14.24
N ASN A 28 -15.81 -25.70 15.19
CA ASN A 28 -15.11 -24.42 15.06
C ASN A 28 -13.66 -24.70 14.70
N ASP A 29 -13.28 -24.52 13.43
CA ASP A 29 -11.88 -24.61 13.00
C ASP A 29 -11.06 -23.45 13.61
N PRO A 30 -9.97 -23.71 14.36
CA PRO A 30 -9.14 -22.66 14.94
C PRO A 30 -8.56 -21.67 13.92
N SER A 31 -8.29 -22.10 12.69
CA SER A 31 -7.72 -21.24 11.63
C SER A 31 -8.66 -20.08 11.26
N SER A 32 -9.97 -20.34 11.22
CA SER A 32 -11.00 -19.34 10.89
C SER A 32 -11.00 -18.13 11.83
N LYS A 33 -10.57 -18.30 13.10
CA LYS A 33 -10.51 -17.22 14.08
C LYS A 33 -9.30 -16.29 13.94
N GLN A 34 -8.24 -16.73 13.25
CA GLN A 34 -7.01 -15.95 13.14
C GLN A 34 -7.05 -14.95 11.97
N LEU A 35 -7.94 -15.16 11.00
CA LEU A 35 -8.30 -14.21 9.95
C LEU A 35 -9.03 -12.97 10.53
N ASN A 36 -9.99 -13.18 11.44
CA ASN A 36 -10.85 -12.14 12.04
C ASN A 36 -10.15 -11.25 13.10
N GLN A 37 -8.96 -10.72 12.82
CA GLN A 37 -8.23 -9.81 13.74
C GLN A 37 -7.54 -8.61 13.08
N SER A 38 -7.23 -8.66 11.79
CA SER A 38 -6.76 -7.48 11.04
C SER A 38 -7.94 -6.76 10.37
N GLY A 39 -7.68 -5.57 9.83
CA GLY A 39 -8.67 -4.75 9.13
C GLY A 39 -9.77 -4.17 10.02
N GLN A 40 -9.62 -4.17 11.34
CA GLN A 40 -10.63 -3.64 12.26
C GLN A 40 -10.42 -2.14 12.49
N LEU A 41 -11.51 -1.36 12.47
CA LEU A 41 -11.49 0.04 12.88
C LEU A 41 -11.25 0.15 14.39
N VAL A 42 -10.14 0.78 14.78
CA VAL A 42 -9.78 1.03 16.19
C VAL A 42 -10.30 2.39 16.65
N ASN A 43 -10.07 3.43 15.86
CA ASN A 43 -10.37 4.81 16.22
C ASN A 43 -10.49 5.70 14.95
N SER A 44 -11.18 6.83 15.08
CA SER A 44 -11.29 7.83 14.00
C SER A 44 -11.27 9.25 14.59
N THR A 45 -10.51 10.15 13.98
CA THR A 45 -10.45 11.56 14.39
C THR A 45 -10.57 12.48 13.17
N THR A 46 -11.29 13.59 13.31
CA THR A 46 -11.37 14.60 12.24
C THR A 46 -10.00 15.21 11.99
N LYS A 47 -9.47 15.06 10.78
CA LYS A 47 -8.19 15.63 10.34
C LYS A 47 -8.39 17.05 9.82
N SER A 48 -9.33 17.22 8.89
CA SER A 48 -9.55 18.49 8.19
C SER A 48 -10.95 18.54 7.57
N ASN A 49 -11.40 19.76 7.30
CA ASN A 49 -12.56 20.05 6.46
C ASN A 49 -12.12 21.16 5.51
N TYR A 50 -12.50 21.10 4.24
CA TYR A 50 -12.23 22.17 3.28
C TYR A 50 -13.45 22.42 2.41
N SER A 51 -13.72 23.69 2.13
CA SER A 51 -14.70 24.07 1.10
C SER A 51 -14.11 23.95 -0.30
N THR A 52 -14.98 23.75 -1.28
CA THR A 52 -14.72 23.94 -2.73
C THR A 52 -13.86 25.17 -3.02
N SER A 53 -14.15 26.31 -2.37
CA SER A 53 -13.43 27.57 -2.59
C SER A 53 -11.99 27.54 -2.07
N GLU A 54 -11.74 26.90 -0.93
CA GLU A 54 -10.40 26.68 -0.40
C GLU A 54 -9.61 25.68 -1.26
N LEU A 55 -10.25 24.59 -1.68
CA LEU A 55 -9.61 23.54 -2.50
C LEU A 55 -9.26 24.06 -3.90
N LYS A 56 -10.11 24.89 -4.52
CA LYS A 56 -9.80 25.56 -5.79
C LYS A 56 -8.58 26.48 -5.64
N LEU A 57 -8.54 27.30 -4.59
CA LEU A 57 -7.41 28.19 -4.29
C LEU A 57 -6.10 27.41 -4.02
N ILE A 58 -6.17 26.33 -3.24
CA ILE A 58 -5.03 25.44 -2.95
C ILE A 58 -4.54 24.78 -4.25
N SER A 59 -5.45 24.34 -5.12
CA SER A 59 -5.10 23.70 -6.41
C SER A 59 -4.39 24.68 -7.33
N THR A 60 -4.90 25.91 -7.51
CA THR A 60 -4.25 26.95 -8.30
C THR A 60 -2.87 27.31 -7.76
N ILE A 61 -2.71 27.47 -6.43
CA ILE A 61 -1.41 27.77 -5.80
C ILE A 61 -0.44 26.58 -5.91
N GLY A 62 -0.95 25.34 -5.87
CA GLY A 62 -0.16 24.12 -5.97
C GLY A 62 0.25 23.71 -7.39
N GLY A 63 -0.14 24.47 -8.43
CA GLY A 63 0.12 24.14 -9.84
C GLY A 63 -0.92 23.21 -10.49
N PHE A 64 -1.96 22.81 -9.76
CA PHE A 64 -3.07 21.99 -10.24
C PHE A 64 -4.23 22.84 -10.75
N GLU A 65 -3.96 23.94 -11.47
CA GLU A 65 -5.00 24.89 -11.91
C GLU A 65 -6.09 24.22 -12.76
N ASN A 66 -5.73 23.22 -13.56
CA ASN A 66 -6.68 22.41 -14.34
C ASN A 66 -7.72 21.67 -13.48
N LEU A 67 -7.38 21.28 -12.24
CA LEU A 67 -8.34 20.68 -11.29
C LEU A 67 -9.31 21.71 -10.72
N SER A 68 -9.00 23.01 -10.79
CA SER A 68 -9.82 24.03 -10.14
C SER A 68 -11.21 24.15 -10.74
N ASP A 69 -11.40 23.95 -12.05
CA ASP A 69 -12.74 23.87 -12.66
C ASP A 69 -13.46 22.55 -12.34
N LEU A 70 -12.73 21.46 -12.09
CA LEU A 70 -13.28 20.13 -11.80
C LEU A 70 -13.76 19.95 -10.35
N ILE A 71 -13.32 20.80 -9.42
CA ILE A 71 -13.72 20.76 -8.01
C ILE A 71 -15.20 21.13 -7.84
N GLU A 72 -15.99 20.18 -7.33
CA GLU A 72 -17.46 20.28 -7.20
C GLU A 72 -17.93 20.16 -5.75
N PHE A 73 -17.18 19.45 -4.89
CA PHE A 73 -17.59 19.12 -3.52
C PHE A 73 -16.70 19.76 -2.44
N ASP A 74 -17.35 20.22 -1.36
CA ASP A 74 -16.70 20.40 -0.06
C ASP A 74 -16.34 19.01 0.50
N ILE A 75 -15.29 18.88 1.32
CA ILE A 75 -14.82 17.57 1.82
C ILE A 75 -14.66 17.52 3.35
N GLU A 76 -14.83 16.32 3.91
CA GLU A 76 -14.46 15.97 5.28
C GLU A 76 -13.38 14.88 5.26
N SER A 77 -12.27 15.12 5.95
CA SER A 77 -11.13 14.20 6.03
C SER A 77 -10.93 13.71 7.46
N TYR A 78 -10.70 12.41 7.64
CA TYR A 78 -10.51 11.76 8.93
C TYR A 78 -9.22 10.93 8.95
N SER A 79 -8.45 11.05 10.03
CA SER A 79 -7.39 10.11 10.36
C SER A 79 -8.04 8.87 10.96
N ILE A 80 -7.77 7.71 10.38
CA ILE A 80 -8.29 6.41 10.80
C ILE A 80 -7.15 5.59 11.40
N GLU A 81 -7.39 4.99 12.57
CA GLU A 81 -6.52 4.01 13.21
C GLU A 81 -7.15 2.62 13.06
N TYR A 82 -6.37 1.63 12.64
CA TYR A 82 -6.86 0.29 12.27
C TYR A 82 -5.89 -0.81 12.66
N THR A 83 -6.37 -2.05 12.80
CA THR A 83 -5.50 -3.22 13.00
C THR A 83 -4.94 -3.74 11.67
N THR A 84 -3.64 -4.06 11.65
CA THR A 84 -2.91 -4.63 10.52
C THR A 84 -1.91 -5.66 11.03
N ARG A 85 -1.05 -6.22 10.16
CA ARG A 85 0.02 -7.16 10.53
C ARG A 85 1.40 -6.58 10.26
N ASP A 86 2.32 -6.78 11.21
CA ASP A 86 3.74 -6.55 10.99
C ASP A 86 4.38 -7.68 10.14
N ILE A 87 5.65 -7.55 9.79
CA ILE A 87 6.39 -8.55 9.00
C ILE A 87 6.60 -9.89 9.72
N ASN A 88 6.34 -9.95 11.03
CA ASN A 88 6.37 -11.17 11.85
C ASN A 88 4.97 -11.80 12.02
N GLY A 89 3.92 -11.20 11.43
CA GLY A 89 2.52 -11.63 11.54
C GLY A 89 1.79 -11.17 12.82
N ASN A 90 2.42 -10.36 13.67
CA ASN A 90 1.80 -9.79 14.87
C ASN A 90 0.71 -8.79 14.48
N ILE A 91 -0.42 -8.79 15.20
CA ILE A 91 -1.42 -7.73 15.07
C ILE A 91 -0.86 -6.45 15.71
N ILE A 92 -0.84 -5.36 14.95
CA ILE A 92 -0.44 -4.02 15.37
C ILE A 92 -1.49 -3.00 14.93
N ASN A 93 -1.46 -1.80 15.52
CA ASN A 93 -2.25 -0.66 15.03
C ASN A 93 -1.42 0.14 14.01
N ALA A 94 -2.06 0.59 12.94
CA ALA A 94 -1.51 1.51 11.94
C ALA A 94 -2.52 2.62 11.61
N SER A 95 -2.15 3.54 10.71
CA SER A 95 -2.99 4.68 10.35
C SER A 95 -3.01 5.03 8.85
N GLY A 96 -3.95 5.92 8.49
CA GLY A 96 -4.09 6.53 7.18
C GLY A 96 -5.19 7.60 7.20
N VAL A 97 -5.48 8.18 6.04
CA VAL A 97 -6.56 9.17 5.85
C VAL A 97 -7.68 8.63 4.96
N ILE A 98 -8.92 8.87 5.35
CA ILE A 98 -10.09 8.79 4.46
C ILE A 98 -10.62 10.20 4.22
N SER A 99 -10.97 10.53 2.98
CA SER A 99 -11.62 11.80 2.61
C SER A 99 -12.91 11.54 1.83
N ILE A 100 -13.96 12.27 2.22
CA ILE A 100 -15.34 12.02 1.83
C ILE A 100 -15.94 13.33 1.27
N PRO A 101 -16.54 13.33 0.07
CA PRO A 101 -17.28 14.47 -0.47
C PRO A 101 -18.56 14.73 0.35
N LYS A 102 -18.95 15.99 0.53
CA LYS A 102 -20.23 16.35 1.15
C LYS A 102 -21.37 16.25 0.14
N THR A 103 -21.99 15.07 0.05
CA THR A 103 -23.10 14.77 -0.85
C THR A 103 -24.00 13.66 -0.31
N ASP A 104 -25.26 13.63 -0.73
CA ASP A 104 -26.24 12.57 -0.46
C ASP A 104 -26.27 11.50 -1.59
N GLN A 105 -25.26 11.49 -2.46
CA GLN A 105 -25.12 10.53 -3.57
C GLN A 105 -24.27 9.34 -3.14
N SER A 106 -24.56 8.15 -3.69
CA SER A 106 -23.69 6.97 -3.55
C SER A 106 -22.43 7.14 -4.41
N LEU A 107 -21.26 6.89 -3.82
CA LEU A 107 -19.94 7.19 -4.38
C LEU A 107 -19.09 5.95 -4.63
N SER A 108 -18.27 5.98 -5.68
CA SER A 108 -17.20 5.00 -5.87
C SER A 108 -15.96 5.36 -5.06
N SER A 109 -15.15 4.35 -4.75
CA SER A 109 -14.00 4.48 -3.84
C SER A 109 -12.67 4.36 -4.58
N ILE A 110 -11.68 5.17 -4.21
CA ILE A 110 -10.30 5.06 -4.69
C ILE A 110 -9.39 4.70 -3.52
N LEU A 111 -8.75 3.51 -3.59
CA LEU A 111 -7.61 3.17 -2.73
C LEU A 111 -6.34 3.73 -3.39
N LEU A 112 -5.98 4.94 -2.96
CA LEU A 112 -4.85 5.69 -3.47
C LEU A 112 -3.57 5.30 -2.72
N SER A 113 -2.65 4.68 -3.45
CA SER A 113 -1.30 4.35 -2.98
C SER A 113 -0.36 5.55 -3.16
N ARG A 114 0.05 6.15 -2.05
CA ARG A 114 1.02 7.25 -2.03
C ARG A 114 2.38 6.84 -2.62
N GLY A 115 3.08 7.81 -3.22
CA GLY A 115 4.48 7.68 -3.60
C GLY A 115 5.42 7.62 -2.39
N THR A 116 6.72 7.66 -2.66
CA THR A 116 7.75 7.68 -1.60
C THR A 116 7.61 8.93 -0.73
N ILE A 117 7.65 8.73 0.58
CA ILE A 117 7.84 9.77 1.60
C ILE A 117 8.94 9.31 2.56
N LEU A 118 9.60 10.26 3.23
CA LEU A 118 10.55 10.00 4.31
C LEU A 118 10.08 10.65 5.61
N ALA A 119 9.86 11.96 5.62
CA ALA A 119 9.48 12.67 6.84
C ALA A 119 8.12 12.18 7.38
N HIS A 120 8.03 11.91 8.68
CA HIS A 120 6.79 11.52 9.34
C HIS A 120 5.68 12.57 9.19
N SER A 121 6.04 13.85 9.01
CA SER A 121 5.11 14.95 8.72
C SER A 121 4.49 14.93 7.32
N ASN A 122 5.01 14.10 6.40
CA ASN A 122 4.43 13.87 5.07
C ASN A 122 3.51 12.63 5.03
N ALA A 123 3.31 11.93 6.15
CA ALA A 123 2.33 10.85 6.23
C ALA A 123 0.91 11.37 5.88
N PRO A 124 0.15 10.68 5.01
CA PRO A 124 -1.22 11.06 4.63
C PRO A 124 -2.14 11.47 5.79
N SER A 125 -2.11 10.80 6.94
CA SER A 125 -2.94 11.15 8.10
C SER A 125 -2.46 12.39 8.87
N VAL A 126 -1.21 12.82 8.67
CA VAL A 126 -0.52 13.89 9.43
C VAL A 126 -0.33 15.17 8.60
N ASN A 127 -0.18 15.05 7.28
CA ASN A 127 0.13 16.15 6.38
C ASN A 127 -0.93 17.27 6.45
N ILE A 128 -0.50 18.52 6.59
CA ILE A 128 -1.38 19.70 6.72
C ILE A 128 -1.91 20.17 5.34
N LEU A 129 -1.20 19.83 4.25
CA LEU A 129 -1.65 20.10 2.88
C LEU A 129 -2.52 18.93 2.38
N PRO A 130 -3.68 19.20 1.73
CA PRO A 130 -4.62 18.16 1.29
C PRO A 130 -4.18 17.46 -0.02
N THR A 131 -2.93 17.01 -0.07
CA THR A 131 -2.29 16.48 -1.29
C THR A 131 -2.96 15.21 -1.84
N TYR A 132 -3.49 14.35 -0.97
CA TYR A 132 -4.18 13.11 -1.35
C TYR A 132 -5.70 13.31 -1.40
N GLU A 133 -6.20 14.29 -0.64
CA GLU A 133 -7.60 14.53 -0.37
C GLU A 133 -8.33 15.29 -1.50
N LEU A 134 -7.58 15.89 -2.45
CA LEU A 134 -8.16 16.56 -3.63
C LEU A 134 -9.11 15.67 -4.44
N GLY A 135 -8.88 14.35 -4.52
CA GLY A 135 -9.78 13.44 -5.24
C GLY A 135 -11.21 13.38 -4.66
N ALA A 136 -11.38 13.69 -3.36
CA ALA A 136 -12.70 13.76 -2.75
C ALA A 136 -13.47 15.03 -3.14
N ALA A 137 -12.77 16.08 -3.58
CA ALA A 137 -13.39 17.29 -4.11
C ALA A 137 -14.06 17.06 -5.48
N LEU A 138 -13.79 15.90 -6.09
CA LEU A 138 -14.13 15.52 -7.47
C LEU A 138 -15.19 14.41 -7.53
N GLY A 139 -15.69 13.92 -6.38
CA GLY A 139 -16.80 12.96 -6.30
C GLY A 139 -16.43 11.52 -5.94
N TYR A 140 -15.29 11.27 -5.29
CA TYR A 140 -14.86 9.92 -4.89
C TYR A 140 -14.52 9.84 -3.40
N ILE A 141 -14.69 8.67 -2.80
CA ILE A 141 -14.17 8.41 -1.45
C ILE A 141 -12.70 8.03 -1.58
N ILE A 142 -11.79 8.88 -1.12
CA ILE A 142 -10.35 8.62 -1.20
C ILE A 142 -9.85 7.99 0.09
N MET A 143 -9.24 6.81 -0.03
CA MET A 143 -8.56 6.11 1.05
C MET A 143 -7.06 6.11 0.76
N THR A 144 -6.24 6.61 1.69
CA THR A 144 -4.77 6.63 1.56
C THR A 144 -4.12 6.14 2.86
N PRO A 145 -3.60 4.90 2.92
CA PRO A 145 -2.87 4.41 4.09
C PRO A 145 -1.51 5.10 4.23
N ASP A 146 -1.04 5.33 5.46
CA ASP A 146 0.32 5.85 5.67
C ASP A 146 1.40 4.80 5.34
N LEU A 147 1.01 3.52 5.44
CA LEU A 147 1.85 2.32 5.53
C LEU A 147 2.69 2.26 6.83
N ILE A 148 3.19 1.05 7.14
CA ILE A 148 3.96 0.80 8.36
C ILE A 148 5.32 1.51 8.30
N GLY A 149 5.69 2.12 9.42
CA GLY A 149 6.81 3.07 9.58
C GLY A 149 6.36 4.53 9.68
N PHE A 150 5.05 4.81 9.73
CA PHE A 150 4.50 6.17 9.79
C PHE A 150 3.45 6.35 10.88
N ASN A 151 3.35 7.58 11.38
CA ASN A 151 2.41 8.04 12.42
C ASN A 151 2.24 7.05 13.59
N THR A 152 1.15 6.27 13.66
CA THR A 152 0.91 5.25 14.71
C THR A 152 2.05 4.21 14.80
N THR A 153 2.78 4.00 13.70
CA THR A 153 3.93 3.07 13.58
C THR A 153 5.28 3.77 13.38
N SER A 154 5.40 5.06 13.69
CA SER A 154 6.62 5.89 13.50
C SER A 154 7.85 5.49 14.36
N LEU A 155 7.76 4.41 15.14
CA LEU A 155 8.91 3.78 15.83
C LEU A 155 9.37 2.49 15.14
N SER A 156 8.67 2.04 14.11
CA SER A 156 9.08 0.93 13.22
C SER A 156 9.86 1.49 12.02
N PRO A 157 10.85 0.75 11.49
CA PRO A 157 11.44 1.09 10.20
C PRO A 157 10.38 1.03 9.08
N GLN A 158 10.53 1.89 8.08
CA GLN A 158 9.62 1.94 6.94
C GLN A 158 9.68 0.65 6.11
N ASN A 159 8.51 0.05 5.82
CA ASN A 159 8.36 -1.10 4.92
C ASN A 159 8.46 -0.68 3.44
N TYR A 160 9.59 -0.09 3.04
CA TYR A 160 9.79 0.41 1.68
C TYR A 160 10.02 -0.75 0.70
N PHE A 161 9.20 -0.80 -0.36
CA PHE A 161 9.16 -1.89 -1.34
C PHE A 161 9.11 -3.30 -0.73
N ILE A 162 8.28 -3.48 0.33
CA ILE A 162 7.93 -4.78 0.89
C ILE A 162 6.49 -5.11 0.48
N LYS A 163 6.33 -5.98 -0.54
CA LYS A 163 5.10 -6.22 -1.30
C LYS A 163 3.95 -6.72 -0.44
N GLU A 164 4.13 -7.85 0.24
CA GLU A 164 3.07 -8.54 0.99
C GLU A 164 2.49 -7.67 2.12
N ILE A 165 3.37 -6.97 2.85
CA ILE A 165 2.98 -6.12 3.98
C ILE A 165 2.35 -4.81 3.50
N THR A 166 2.85 -4.23 2.40
CA THR A 166 2.23 -3.06 1.75
C THR A 166 0.81 -3.38 1.28
N ALA A 167 0.62 -4.52 0.61
CA ALA A 167 -0.68 -4.97 0.15
C ALA A 167 -1.64 -5.28 1.31
N THR A 168 -1.17 -6.04 2.29
CA THR A 168 -1.98 -6.44 3.45
C THR A 168 -2.41 -5.23 4.27
N SER A 169 -1.50 -4.31 4.60
CA SER A 169 -1.84 -3.11 5.36
C SER A 169 -2.78 -2.16 4.60
N SER A 170 -2.70 -2.12 3.27
CA SER A 170 -3.61 -1.29 2.46
C SER A 170 -5.02 -1.88 2.35
N ILE A 171 -5.13 -3.22 2.27
CA ILE A 171 -6.43 -3.93 2.29
C ILE A 171 -7.05 -3.86 3.69
N ASP A 172 -6.28 -4.08 4.75
CA ASP A 172 -6.73 -3.91 6.13
C ASP A 172 -7.20 -2.46 6.40
N PHE A 173 -6.50 -1.45 5.85
CA PHE A 173 -6.91 -0.05 5.94
C PHE A 173 -8.25 0.22 5.24
N MET A 174 -8.43 -0.31 4.03
CA MET A 174 -9.67 -0.22 3.28
C MET A 174 -10.83 -0.81 4.10
N LEU A 175 -10.69 -2.04 4.62
CA LEU A 175 -11.73 -2.69 5.43
C LEU A 175 -12.13 -1.86 6.68
N ALA A 176 -11.17 -1.20 7.33
CA ALA A 176 -11.44 -0.30 8.45
C ALA A 176 -12.11 1.02 8.01
N CYS A 177 -11.77 1.54 6.84
CA CYS A 177 -12.47 2.67 6.22
C CYS A 177 -13.93 2.34 5.92
N ILE A 178 -14.23 1.13 5.44
CA ILE A 178 -15.61 0.69 5.19
C ILE A 178 -16.42 0.56 6.49
N GLN A 179 -15.82 0.09 7.58
CA GLN A 179 -16.45 0.13 8.91
C GLN A 179 -16.76 1.58 9.34
N PHE A 180 -15.87 2.54 9.04
CA PHE A 180 -16.07 3.96 9.35
C PHE A 180 -17.20 4.57 8.50
N LEU A 181 -17.26 4.31 7.20
CA LEU A 181 -18.33 4.78 6.31
C LEU A 181 -19.71 4.27 6.77
N ASN A 182 -19.80 2.98 7.10
CA ASN A 182 -21.01 2.37 7.65
C ASN A 182 -21.44 2.98 8.99
N GLN A 183 -20.48 3.31 9.88
CA GLN A 183 -20.78 4.01 11.14
C GLN A 183 -21.22 5.47 10.92
N LYS A 184 -20.66 6.15 9.92
CA LYS A 184 -21.00 7.52 9.53
C LYS A 184 -22.30 7.62 8.70
N GLN A 185 -22.82 6.49 8.20
CA GLN A 185 -23.97 6.40 7.29
C GLN A 185 -23.74 7.16 5.98
N VAL A 186 -22.56 6.94 5.38
CA VAL A 186 -22.22 7.43 4.03
C VAL A 186 -22.56 6.34 3.02
N ASP A 187 -23.35 6.69 2.00
CA ASP A 187 -23.64 5.78 0.90
C ASP A 187 -22.44 5.69 -0.06
N PHE A 188 -22.02 4.46 -0.37
CA PHE A 188 -20.99 4.15 -1.36
C PHE A 188 -21.45 2.97 -2.22
N ASN A 189 -20.67 2.63 -3.25
CA ASN A 189 -20.88 1.45 -4.09
C ASN A 189 -19.66 0.53 -4.07
N ASP A 190 -19.85 -0.70 -4.56
CA ASP A 190 -18.85 -1.77 -4.50
C ASP A 190 -17.72 -1.60 -5.55
N ASP A 191 -17.75 -0.54 -6.37
CA ASP A 191 -16.73 -0.24 -7.39
C ASP A 191 -15.50 0.41 -6.75
N LEU A 192 -14.42 -0.36 -6.70
CA LEU A 192 -13.12 0.04 -6.17
C LEU A 192 -12.14 0.36 -7.31
N ILE A 193 -11.56 1.55 -7.27
CA ILE A 193 -10.46 1.95 -8.15
C ILE A 193 -9.16 1.84 -7.36
N LEU A 194 -8.14 1.21 -7.95
CA LEU A 194 -6.79 1.20 -7.40
C LEU A 194 -5.93 2.21 -8.15
N ALA A 195 -5.30 3.16 -7.45
CA ALA A 195 -4.52 4.23 -8.08
C ALA A 195 -3.16 4.42 -7.38
N GLY A 196 -2.09 4.73 -8.11
CA GLY A 196 -0.79 5.01 -7.50
C GLY A 196 0.33 5.41 -8.47
N TYR A 197 1.34 6.12 -7.95
CA TYR A 197 2.52 6.56 -8.70
C TYR A 197 3.83 6.33 -7.93
N SER A 198 4.95 6.10 -8.62
CA SER A 198 6.27 5.86 -8.00
C SER A 198 6.24 4.59 -7.12
N GLN A 199 6.70 4.63 -5.86
CA GLN A 199 6.44 3.57 -4.87
C GLN A 199 4.96 3.16 -4.87
N GLY A 200 4.05 4.11 -5.01
CA GLY A 200 2.60 3.87 -5.08
C GLY A 200 2.17 3.04 -6.28
N GLY A 201 2.83 3.14 -7.43
CA GLY A 201 2.52 2.31 -8.60
C GLY A 201 2.85 0.83 -8.36
N HIS A 202 3.91 0.55 -7.61
CA HIS A 202 4.24 -0.80 -7.12
C HIS A 202 3.24 -1.27 -6.05
N SER A 203 2.90 -0.40 -5.08
CA SER A 203 1.88 -0.69 -4.06
C SER A 203 0.53 -1.05 -4.70
N THR A 204 0.10 -0.34 -5.74
CA THR A 204 -1.14 -0.61 -6.49
C THR A 204 -1.19 -2.02 -7.08
N PHE A 205 -0.13 -2.49 -7.74
CA PHE A 205 -0.06 -3.87 -8.22
C PHE A 205 0.10 -4.89 -7.10
N SER A 206 0.82 -4.54 -6.02
CA SER A 206 0.93 -5.37 -4.82
C SER A 206 -0.44 -5.64 -4.19
N ILE A 207 -1.28 -4.61 -4.12
CA ILE A 207 -2.68 -4.69 -3.65
C ILE A 207 -3.49 -5.56 -4.59
N ALA A 208 -3.45 -5.32 -5.91
CA ALA A 208 -4.20 -6.08 -6.90
C ALA A 208 -3.87 -7.58 -6.85
N GLU A 209 -2.59 -7.96 -6.86
CA GLU A 209 -2.16 -9.37 -6.69
C GLU A 209 -2.73 -9.99 -5.41
N SER A 210 -2.71 -9.25 -4.30
CA SER A 210 -3.18 -9.77 -3.00
C SER A 210 -4.71 -9.84 -2.92
N PHE A 211 -5.43 -8.95 -3.62
CA PHE A 211 -6.89 -8.92 -3.68
C PHE A 211 -7.43 -10.16 -4.41
N GLU A 212 -6.90 -10.46 -5.60
CA GLU A 212 -7.25 -11.66 -6.38
C GLU A 212 -6.94 -12.96 -5.60
N GLN A 213 -5.83 -12.99 -4.86
CA GLN A 213 -5.43 -14.15 -4.04
C GLN A 213 -6.30 -14.34 -2.78
N LYS A 214 -6.75 -13.24 -2.16
CA LYS A 214 -7.55 -13.27 -0.92
C LYS A 214 -9.06 -13.39 -1.16
N ASN A 215 -9.53 -13.12 -2.39
CA ASN A 215 -10.94 -13.15 -2.79
C ASN A 215 -11.84 -12.32 -1.84
N THR A 216 -11.47 -11.05 -1.65
CA THR A 216 -12.16 -10.07 -0.80
C THR A 216 -13.50 -9.63 -1.41
N SER A 217 -14.51 -10.49 -1.24
CA SER A 217 -15.82 -10.46 -1.93
C SER A 217 -16.75 -9.27 -1.60
N GLU A 218 -16.26 -8.21 -0.96
CA GLU A 218 -17.03 -7.00 -0.62
C GLU A 218 -16.78 -5.84 -1.61
N PHE A 219 -15.77 -5.94 -2.49
CA PHE A 219 -15.53 -4.96 -3.56
C PHE A 219 -15.20 -5.65 -4.88
N THR A 220 -15.58 -4.99 -5.98
CA THR A 220 -15.11 -5.32 -7.32
C THR A 220 -14.10 -4.25 -7.73
N ILE A 221 -12.87 -4.65 -8.09
CA ILE A 221 -11.94 -3.69 -8.69
C ILE A 221 -12.45 -3.35 -10.08
N SER A 222 -12.83 -2.09 -10.31
CA SER A 222 -13.43 -1.63 -11.57
C SER A 222 -12.38 -1.12 -12.57
N LYS A 223 -11.30 -0.50 -12.07
CA LYS A 223 -10.16 -0.02 -12.86
C LYS A 223 -8.88 0.13 -12.04
N LEU A 224 -7.72 -0.04 -12.67
CA LEU A 224 -6.40 0.12 -12.05
C LEU A 224 -5.55 1.14 -12.80
N TYR A 225 -5.02 2.14 -12.08
CA TYR A 225 -4.10 3.15 -12.59
C TYR A 225 -2.76 3.06 -11.87
N ALA A 226 -1.67 2.82 -12.60
CA ALA A 226 -0.34 2.68 -12.00
C ALA A 226 0.74 3.35 -12.87
N GLY A 227 1.38 4.38 -12.33
CA GLY A 227 2.46 5.09 -13.02
C GLY A 227 3.84 4.90 -12.39
N ALA A 228 4.86 4.82 -13.26
CA ALA A 228 6.28 4.77 -12.94
C ALA A 228 6.62 3.91 -11.70
N GLY A 229 6.08 2.69 -11.63
CA GLY A 229 6.32 1.81 -10.48
C GLY A 229 7.66 1.08 -10.55
N GLY A 230 8.27 0.84 -9.39
CA GLY A 230 9.40 -0.08 -9.25
C GLY A 230 8.96 -1.55 -9.37
N TYR A 231 8.37 -1.95 -10.50
CA TYR A 231 7.69 -3.24 -10.63
C TYR A 231 8.65 -4.43 -10.56
N PHE A 232 9.79 -4.34 -11.25
CA PHE A 232 10.84 -5.37 -11.25
C PHE A 232 12.08 -4.84 -10.54
N LEU A 233 12.03 -4.86 -9.21
CA LEU A 233 13.00 -4.20 -8.32
C LEU A 233 14.43 -4.69 -8.54
N ASN A 234 14.62 -5.95 -8.92
CA ASN A 234 15.93 -6.53 -9.24
C ASN A 234 16.55 -5.92 -10.52
N ASN A 235 15.73 -5.61 -11.53
CA ASN A 235 16.16 -4.97 -12.77
C ASN A 235 16.39 -3.48 -12.54
N VAL A 236 15.43 -2.80 -11.88
CA VAL A 236 15.53 -1.38 -11.49
C VAL A 236 16.80 -1.12 -10.65
N MET A 237 17.05 -1.94 -9.63
CA MET A 237 18.26 -1.83 -8.81
C MET A 237 19.52 -1.98 -9.67
N SER A 238 19.59 -2.98 -10.56
CA SER A 238 20.76 -3.20 -11.43
C SER A 238 20.99 -2.02 -12.38
N GLU A 239 19.93 -1.54 -13.05
CA GLU A 239 20.02 -0.47 -14.05
C GLU A 239 20.41 0.88 -13.43
N ILE A 240 20.04 1.14 -12.17
CA ILE A 240 20.49 2.35 -11.46
C ILE A 240 21.93 2.18 -10.95
N ILE A 241 22.32 1.04 -10.38
CA ILE A 241 23.71 0.86 -9.89
C ILE A 241 24.76 0.62 -11.00
N ASP A 242 24.33 0.49 -12.25
CA ASP A 242 25.19 0.52 -13.44
C ASP A 242 25.44 1.95 -13.97
N GLN A 243 24.87 2.98 -13.34
CA GLN A 243 25.16 4.40 -13.58
C GLN A 243 26.28 4.89 -12.66
N ASP A 244 27.04 5.89 -13.10
CA ASP A 244 28.06 6.57 -12.27
C ASP A 244 27.40 7.44 -11.18
N THR A 245 26.32 8.14 -11.54
CA THR A 245 25.58 9.08 -10.67
C THR A 245 24.07 8.78 -10.68
N TYR A 246 23.39 8.95 -9.55
CA TYR A 246 21.93 8.87 -9.43
C TYR A 246 21.38 9.95 -8.50
N ASP A 247 20.46 10.79 -8.99
CA ASP A 247 20.06 12.05 -8.35
C ASP A 247 19.07 11.91 -7.16
N ALA A 248 18.55 10.70 -6.89
CA ALA A 248 17.74 10.40 -5.71
C ALA A 248 18.39 9.36 -4.77
N PRO A 249 19.62 9.59 -4.27
CA PRO A 249 20.40 8.59 -3.53
C PRO A 249 19.70 8.06 -2.26
N SER A 250 18.79 8.84 -1.67
CA SER A 250 18.00 8.36 -0.52
C SER A 250 17.08 7.18 -0.87
N PHE A 251 16.63 7.02 -2.12
CA PHE A 251 15.70 5.94 -2.49
C PHE A 251 16.38 4.57 -2.54
N LEU A 252 17.58 4.46 -3.15
CA LEU A 252 18.37 3.23 -3.07
C LEU A 252 18.78 2.93 -1.62
N SER A 253 19.17 3.97 -0.88
CA SER A 253 19.56 3.84 0.52
C SER A 253 18.41 3.37 1.40
N LEU A 254 17.18 3.80 1.10
CA LEU A 254 15.95 3.41 1.80
C LEU A 254 15.56 1.96 1.51
N ILE A 255 15.81 1.42 0.30
CA ILE A 255 15.65 -0.02 0.03
C ILE A 255 16.61 -0.83 0.90
N VAL A 256 17.89 -0.45 0.93
CA VAL A 256 18.91 -1.14 1.72
C VAL A 256 18.61 -1.06 3.22
N TYR A 257 18.23 0.12 3.73
CA TYR A 257 17.82 0.31 5.12
C TYR A 257 16.56 -0.52 5.46
N SER A 258 15.48 -0.38 4.68
CA SER A 258 14.23 -1.14 4.83
C SER A 258 14.48 -2.64 4.90
N TYR A 259 15.28 -3.18 3.98
CA TYR A 259 15.53 -4.62 3.92
C TYR A 259 16.51 -5.08 5.01
N ASN A 260 17.46 -4.25 5.44
CA ASN A 260 18.37 -4.62 6.53
C ASN A 260 17.66 -4.75 7.87
N GLU A 261 16.78 -3.79 8.19
CA GLU A 261 16.05 -3.76 9.45
C GLU A 261 14.86 -4.74 9.44
N ASN A 262 14.00 -4.74 8.41
CA ASN A 262 12.76 -5.52 8.42
C ASN A 262 12.97 -7.02 8.17
N TYR A 263 13.96 -7.41 7.35
CA TYR A 263 14.30 -8.83 7.13
C TYR A 263 15.42 -9.33 8.06
N SER A 264 15.82 -8.54 9.06
CA SER A 264 16.86 -8.89 10.03
C SER A 264 18.13 -9.45 9.37
N LEU A 265 18.69 -8.72 8.40
CA LEU A 265 19.92 -9.15 7.70
C LEU A 265 21.16 -9.09 8.59
N GLU A 266 21.11 -8.35 9.71
CA GLU A 266 22.16 -8.20 10.73
C GLU A 266 23.55 -7.77 10.21
N LEU A 267 23.63 -7.25 8.98
CA LEU A 267 24.88 -6.72 8.42
C LEU A 267 25.11 -5.28 8.91
N PRO A 268 26.36 -4.90 9.23
CA PRO A 268 26.67 -3.52 9.62
C PRO A 268 26.53 -2.59 8.42
N TYR A 269 26.12 -1.34 8.67
CA TYR A 269 25.92 -0.35 7.60
C TYR A 269 27.17 -0.07 6.75
N SER A 270 28.37 -0.29 7.30
CA SER A 270 29.66 -0.23 6.60
C SER A 270 29.95 -1.41 5.65
N TYR A 271 29.07 -2.42 5.56
CA TYR A 271 29.05 -3.37 4.46
C TYR A 271 28.42 -2.75 3.21
N TYR A 272 27.31 -2.00 3.38
CA TYR A 272 26.55 -1.44 2.27
C TYR A 272 27.09 -0.08 1.80
N PHE A 273 27.35 0.82 2.75
CA PHE A 273 27.70 2.21 2.51
C PHE A 273 29.17 2.50 2.83
N ASN A 274 29.78 3.45 2.11
CA ASN A 274 31.10 3.96 2.50
C ASN A 274 30.98 4.99 3.64
N SER A 275 32.11 5.31 4.27
CA SER A 275 32.18 6.42 5.22
C SER A 275 32.13 7.77 4.48
N PRO A 276 31.36 8.78 4.95
CA PRO A 276 30.72 8.88 6.28
C PRO A 276 29.24 8.43 6.31
N TYR A 277 28.71 7.85 5.24
CA TYR A 277 27.29 7.50 5.14
C TYR A 277 26.92 6.31 6.03
N ASP A 278 27.82 5.34 6.16
CA ASP A 278 27.73 4.18 7.05
C ASP A 278 27.32 4.53 8.50
N ASN A 279 27.87 5.60 9.06
CA ASN A 279 27.61 6.07 10.42
C ASN A 279 26.48 7.12 10.52
N ARG A 280 25.84 7.46 9.39
CA ARG A 280 24.82 8.52 9.29
C ARG A 280 23.47 8.04 8.76
N ILE A 281 23.42 6.92 8.03
CA ILE A 281 22.25 6.58 7.24
C ILE A 281 20.97 6.38 8.08
N THR A 282 21.10 5.83 9.29
CA THR A 282 19.99 5.66 10.23
C THR A 282 19.36 6.98 10.64
N SER A 283 20.14 8.04 10.90
CA SER A 283 19.62 9.39 11.23
C SER A 283 19.30 10.25 10.01
N ILE A 284 19.64 9.81 8.80
CA ILE A 284 19.14 10.39 7.54
C ILE A 284 17.73 9.87 7.24
N LEU A 285 17.44 8.61 7.61
CA LEU A 285 16.19 7.89 7.28
C LEU A 285 15.25 7.65 8.48
N ASP A 286 15.51 8.26 9.64
CA ASP A 286 14.69 8.16 10.88
C ASP A 286 13.32 8.87 10.83
N GLY A 287 12.87 9.27 9.64
CA GLY A 287 11.65 10.04 9.43
C GLY A 287 11.69 11.50 9.91
N SER A 288 12.86 12.05 10.27
CA SER A 288 13.02 13.48 10.54
C SER A 288 13.27 14.33 9.28
N ASN A 289 13.80 13.73 8.21
CA ASN A 289 14.20 14.42 6.98
C ASN A 289 13.16 14.25 5.85
N THR A 290 12.87 15.33 5.12
CA THR A 290 12.22 15.24 3.80
C THR A 290 13.17 14.64 2.75
N ILE A 291 12.64 14.21 1.60
CA ILE A 291 13.45 13.64 0.49
C ILE A 291 14.57 14.59 0.04
N SER A 292 14.30 15.89 -0.04
CA SER A 292 15.31 16.91 -0.37
C SER A 292 16.41 16.98 0.70
N GLN A 293 16.04 17.00 1.98
CA GLN A 293 16.99 17.03 3.11
C GLN A 293 17.82 15.74 3.24
N ALA A 294 17.26 14.58 2.85
CA ALA A 294 17.96 13.32 2.82
C ALA A 294 18.93 13.24 1.62
N ASN A 295 18.48 13.59 0.41
CA ASN A 295 19.34 13.62 -0.78
C ASN A 295 20.51 14.60 -0.60
N SER A 296 20.28 15.81 -0.06
CA SER A 296 21.34 16.79 0.20
C SER A 296 22.35 16.39 1.28
N GLN A 297 22.13 15.26 1.96
CA GLN A 297 23.02 14.70 2.99
C GLN A 297 23.84 13.50 2.50
N LEU A 298 23.52 12.98 1.32
CA LEU A 298 24.19 11.88 0.62
C LEU A 298 24.97 12.44 -0.58
N THR A 299 25.79 11.60 -1.21
CA THR A 299 26.33 11.87 -2.55
C THR A 299 25.45 11.20 -3.60
N ASN A 300 25.36 11.77 -4.80
CA ASN A 300 24.73 11.12 -5.96
C ASN A 300 25.70 10.17 -6.69
N GLU A 301 27.01 10.28 -6.46
CA GLU A 301 28.06 9.40 -7.00
C GLU A 301 27.92 7.98 -6.39
N VAL A 302 27.57 6.98 -7.20
CA VAL A 302 27.13 5.65 -6.76
C VAL A 302 28.25 4.88 -6.06
N ASP A 303 29.49 4.97 -6.57
CA ASP A 303 30.68 4.29 -6.01
C ASP A 303 31.22 4.95 -4.73
N GLN A 304 30.88 6.21 -4.49
CA GLN A 304 31.18 6.95 -3.26
C GLN A 304 30.11 6.72 -2.19
N LEU A 305 28.84 6.52 -2.57
CA LEU A 305 27.77 6.19 -1.62
C LEU A 305 27.88 4.75 -1.12
N PHE A 306 28.01 3.78 -2.03
CA PHE A 306 27.96 2.35 -1.74
C PHE A 306 29.35 1.68 -1.81
N THR A 307 29.59 0.68 -0.96
CA THR A 307 30.86 -0.05 -1.01
C THR A 307 30.97 -0.86 -2.30
N SER A 308 32.20 -0.97 -2.82
CA SER A 308 32.47 -1.86 -3.95
C SER A 308 32.14 -3.33 -3.65
N THR A 309 32.18 -3.76 -2.39
CA THR A 309 31.73 -5.09 -1.97
C THR A 309 30.23 -5.28 -2.21
N PHE A 310 29.40 -4.32 -1.81
CA PHE A 310 27.96 -4.38 -1.97
C PHE A 310 27.54 -4.22 -3.44
N LEU A 311 28.13 -3.27 -4.17
CA LEU A 311 27.86 -3.08 -5.60
C LEU A 311 28.19 -4.34 -6.40
N ASN A 312 29.35 -4.99 -6.15
CA ASN A 312 29.68 -6.26 -6.80
C ASN A 312 28.72 -7.40 -6.41
N SER A 313 28.28 -7.47 -5.15
CA SER A 313 27.35 -8.54 -4.72
C SER A 313 25.94 -8.35 -5.27
N ILE A 314 25.51 -7.11 -5.56
CA ILE A 314 24.29 -6.84 -6.35
C ILE A 314 24.48 -7.29 -7.80
N LYS A 315 25.48 -6.78 -8.53
CA LYS A 315 25.66 -7.03 -9.98
C LYS A 315 25.79 -8.51 -10.34
N LYS A 316 26.38 -9.32 -9.44
CA LYS A 316 26.50 -10.78 -9.62
C LYS A 316 25.31 -11.60 -9.08
N LYS A 317 24.36 -10.96 -8.37
CA LYS A 317 23.25 -11.61 -7.67
C LYS A 317 23.71 -12.61 -6.59
N GLU A 318 24.77 -12.25 -5.86
CA GLU A 318 25.44 -13.07 -4.83
C GLU A 318 24.96 -12.76 -3.38
N ASN A 319 24.04 -11.80 -3.16
CA ASN A 319 23.57 -11.38 -1.83
C ASN A 319 22.07 -11.63 -1.59
N THR A 320 21.66 -11.68 -0.32
CA THR A 320 20.26 -11.90 0.09
C THR A 320 19.31 -10.79 -0.36
N ILE A 321 19.80 -9.55 -0.52
CA ILE A 321 18.99 -8.43 -1.01
C ILE A 321 18.46 -8.71 -2.43
N ASN A 322 19.20 -9.40 -3.30
CA ASN A 322 18.69 -9.81 -4.62
C ASN A 322 17.47 -10.74 -4.53
N ASN A 323 17.44 -11.62 -3.53
CA ASN A 323 16.29 -12.51 -3.31
C ASN A 323 15.08 -11.66 -2.91
N PHE A 324 15.21 -10.80 -1.89
CA PHE A 324 14.13 -9.93 -1.45
C PHE A 324 13.68 -8.92 -2.53
N LEU A 325 14.58 -8.44 -3.41
CA LEU A 325 14.19 -7.65 -4.57
C LEU A 325 13.36 -8.46 -5.57
N ALA A 326 13.64 -9.75 -5.76
CA ALA A 326 12.84 -10.64 -6.61
C ALA A 326 11.50 -11.01 -5.95
N ASP A 327 11.50 -11.37 -4.66
CA ASP A 327 10.30 -11.73 -3.89
C ASP A 327 9.30 -10.58 -3.81
N ASN A 328 9.80 -9.35 -3.63
CA ASN A 328 8.98 -8.14 -3.62
C ASN A 328 8.70 -7.56 -5.02
N SER A 329 9.27 -8.09 -6.09
CA SER A 329 8.88 -7.68 -7.44
C SER A 329 7.44 -8.11 -7.74
N ILE A 330 6.77 -7.32 -8.58
CA ILE A 330 5.44 -7.63 -9.09
C ILE A 330 5.51 -8.93 -9.89
N GLN A 331 4.51 -9.79 -9.70
CA GLN A 331 4.31 -11.07 -10.38
C GLN A 331 2.95 -10.98 -11.09
N PRO A 332 2.88 -10.33 -12.26
CA PRO A 332 1.61 -10.00 -12.89
C PRO A 332 0.80 -11.25 -13.21
N ILE A 333 -0.51 -11.13 -13.05
CA ILE A 333 -1.49 -12.17 -13.40
C ILE A 333 -2.46 -11.63 -14.46
N LYS A 334 -3.46 -12.44 -14.81
CA LYS A 334 -4.61 -11.99 -15.60
C LYS A 334 -5.63 -11.35 -14.66
N PHE A 335 -5.93 -10.08 -14.88
CA PHE A 335 -6.97 -9.29 -14.23
C PHE A 335 -8.13 -9.06 -15.22
N GLU A 336 -9.36 -8.94 -14.73
CA GLU A 336 -10.56 -8.79 -15.60
C GLU A 336 -11.05 -7.33 -15.74
N TYR A 337 -10.37 -6.38 -15.10
CA TYR A 337 -10.59 -4.94 -15.22
C TYR A 337 -9.53 -4.26 -16.12
N PRO A 338 -9.81 -3.05 -16.66
CA PRO A 338 -8.83 -2.27 -17.41
C PRO A 338 -7.66 -1.80 -16.55
N ILE A 339 -6.48 -1.75 -17.17
CA ILE A 339 -5.24 -1.25 -16.58
C ILE A 339 -4.74 -0.05 -17.38
N GLU A 340 -4.52 1.07 -16.70
CA GLU A 340 -3.87 2.27 -17.22
C GLU A 340 -2.44 2.34 -16.67
N LEU A 341 -1.46 2.04 -17.53
CA LEU A 341 -0.05 2.27 -17.21
C LEU A 341 0.37 3.69 -17.62
N TYR A 342 1.31 4.24 -16.87
CA TYR A 342 1.82 5.59 -17.07
C TYR A 342 3.33 5.71 -16.85
N HIS A 343 4.05 6.49 -17.65
CA HIS A 343 5.46 6.84 -17.38
C HIS A 343 5.90 8.05 -18.20
N SER A 344 6.80 8.89 -17.66
CA SER A 344 7.64 9.76 -18.49
C SER A 344 8.68 8.95 -19.27
N ILE A 345 9.00 9.37 -20.51
CA ILE A 345 10.18 8.88 -21.26
C ILE A 345 11.49 9.54 -20.83
N ASN A 346 11.42 10.58 -19.99
CA ASN A 346 12.56 11.32 -19.44
C ASN A 346 12.68 11.13 -17.91
N ASP A 347 12.12 10.06 -17.35
CA ASP A 347 12.06 9.83 -15.91
C ASP A 347 13.47 9.67 -15.30
N GLU A 348 13.82 10.57 -14.38
CA GLU A 348 15.13 10.63 -13.73
C GLU A 348 15.26 9.74 -12.49
N ILE A 349 14.18 9.07 -12.09
CA ILE A 349 14.07 8.34 -10.81
C ILE A 349 13.92 6.84 -11.04
N LEU A 350 13.04 6.43 -11.94
CA LEU A 350 12.76 5.03 -12.24
C LEU A 350 12.89 4.78 -13.75
N PRO A 351 13.80 3.89 -14.20
CA PRO A 351 13.97 3.62 -15.62
C PRO A 351 12.67 3.12 -16.27
N ILE A 352 12.30 3.70 -17.41
CA ILE A 352 11.06 3.33 -18.15
C ILE A 352 10.99 1.84 -18.53
N SER A 353 12.15 1.15 -18.57
CA SER A 353 12.27 -0.30 -18.72
C SER A 353 11.33 -1.09 -17.77
N THR A 354 11.06 -0.56 -16.58
CA THR A 354 10.12 -1.15 -15.59
C THR A 354 8.69 -1.25 -16.14
N SER A 355 8.17 -0.16 -16.71
CA SER A 355 6.82 -0.09 -17.28
C SER A 355 6.73 -0.79 -18.63
N ASP A 356 7.78 -0.69 -19.46
CA ASP A 356 7.83 -1.39 -20.75
C ASP A 356 7.83 -2.92 -20.57
N SER A 357 8.56 -3.42 -19.58
CA SER A 357 8.53 -4.83 -19.18
C SER A 357 7.15 -5.23 -18.66
N LEU A 358 6.54 -4.42 -17.79
CA LEU A 358 5.25 -4.73 -17.19
C LEU A 358 4.13 -4.75 -18.24
N TYR A 359 4.10 -3.75 -19.13
CA TYR A 359 3.18 -3.69 -20.25
C TYR A 359 3.28 -4.95 -21.12
N THR A 360 4.51 -5.39 -21.43
CA THR A 360 4.74 -6.60 -22.22
C THR A 360 4.14 -7.84 -21.53
N VAL A 361 4.50 -8.09 -20.27
CA VAL A 361 4.01 -9.25 -19.51
C VAL A 361 2.48 -9.24 -19.35
N LEU A 362 1.88 -8.08 -19.04
CA LEU A 362 0.43 -7.98 -18.91
C LEU A 362 -0.30 -8.27 -20.23
N ASN A 363 0.22 -7.82 -21.38
CA ASN A 363 -0.36 -8.14 -22.69
C ASN A 363 -0.20 -9.63 -23.04
N GLU A 364 0.94 -10.25 -22.74
CA GLU A 364 1.16 -11.70 -22.93
C GLU A 364 0.19 -12.54 -22.08
N LEU A 365 -0.21 -12.04 -20.91
CA LEU A 365 -1.23 -12.63 -20.04
C LEU A 365 -2.69 -12.31 -20.46
N GLY A 366 -2.90 -11.51 -21.51
CA GLY A 366 -4.25 -11.18 -22.03
C GLY A 366 -5.01 -10.14 -21.20
N ASN A 367 -4.31 -9.22 -20.53
CA ASN A 367 -4.92 -8.09 -19.84
C ASN A 367 -5.36 -6.99 -20.81
N THR A 368 -6.38 -6.22 -20.44
CA THR A 368 -6.79 -5.00 -21.16
C THR A 368 -5.92 -3.83 -20.67
N VAL A 369 -4.81 -3.56 -21.35
CA VAL A 369 -3.83 -2.55 -20.92
C VAL A 369 -3.73 -1.40 -21.92
N ASN A 370 -4.01 -0.19 -21.46
CA ASN A 370 -3.56 1.05 -22.10
C ASN A 370 -2.26 1.51 -21.42
N TYR A 371 -1.36 2.13 -22.18
CA TYR A 371 -0.09 2.63 -21.66
C TYR A 371 0.24 3.99 -22.25
N THR A 372 0.08 5.03 -21.43
CA THR A 372 0.37 6.41 -21.81
C THR A 372 1.82 6.76 -21.45
N LYS A 373 2.61 7.09 -22.47
CA LYS A 373 3.97 7.64 -22.33
C LYS A 373 3.95 9.15 -22.52
N VAL A 374 4.57 9.89 -21.60
CA VAL A 374 4.63 11.38 -21.63
C VAL A 374 6.08 11.89 -21.51
N THR A 375 6.25 13.21 -21.48
CA THR A 375 7.55 13.89 -21.31
C THR A 375 7.51 14.82 -20.11
N GLY A 376 8.57 14.83 -19.32
CA GLY A 376 8.72 15.63 -18.10
C GLY A 376 9.63 14.92 -17.11
N SER A 377 9.86 15.49 -15.94
CA SER A 377 10.45 14.76 -14.81
C SER A 377 9.50 13.67 -14.28
N HIS A 378 10.01 12.81 -13.40
CA HIS A 378 9.22 11.89 -12.58
C HIS A 378 8.12 12.63 -11.83
N SER A 379 8.41 13.84 -11.35
CA SER A 379 7.46 14.68 -10.60
C SER A 379 6.40 15.32 -11.48
N ASP A 380 6.73 15.75 -12.69
CA ASP A 380 5.74 16.28 -13.65
C ASP A 380 4.74 15.19 -14.07
N ALA A 381 5.24 13.97 -14.33
CA ALA A 381 4.40 12.82 -14.65
C ALA A 381 3.56 12.33 -13.45
N ALA A 382 4.06 12.47 -12.22
CA ALA A 382 3.27 12.24 -10.99
C ALA A 382 2.09 13.20 -10.85
N ILE A 383 2.21 14.44 -11.33
CA ILE A 383 1.13 15.43 -11.34
C ILE A 383 0.14 15.13 -12.47
N ASP A 384 0.62 14.89 -13.69
CA ASP A 384 -0.24 14.72 -14.87
C ASP A 384 -1.06 13.41 -14.81
N ILE A 385 -0.55 12.32 -14.19
CA ILE A 385 -1.36 11.11 -13.98
C ILE A 385 -2.54 11.37 -13.03
N LEU A 386 -2.36 12.16 -11.97
CA LEU A 386 -3.43 12.45 -11.01
C LEU A 386 -4.56 13.23 -11.70
N ILE A 387 -4.22 14.20 -12.54
CA ILE A 387 -5.20 14.93 -13.35
C ILE A 387 -5.93 13.97 -14.30
N ARG A 388 -5.20 13.10 -15.02
CA ARG A 388 -5.78 12.13 -15.95
C ARG A 388 -6.71 11.11 -15.29
N ILE A 389 -6.38 10.63 -14.09
CA ILE A 389 -7.26 9.74 -13.33
C ILE A 389 -8.62 10.41 -13.12
N PHE A 390 -8.63 11.69 -12.74
CA PHE A 390 -9.88 12.41 -12.49
C PHE A 390 -10.62 12.86 -13.77
N ASP A 391 -9.91 13.16 -14.86
CA ASP A 391 -10.52 13.45 -16.18
C ASP A 391 -11.18 12.21 -16.81
N ASP A 392 -10.58 11.03 -16.63
CA ASP A 392 -11.05 9.74 -17.17
C ASP A 392 -12.24 9.21 -16.38
N LEU A 393 -12.26 9.37 -15.05
CA LEU A 393 -13.37 8.92 -14.19
C LEU A 393 -14.64 9.78 -14.28
N LYS A 394 -14.60 10.94 -14.95
CA LYS A 394 -15.77 11.82 -15.18
C LYS A 394 -16.55 11.55 -16.48
N GLN A 395 -16.18 10.54 -17.26
CA GLN A 395 -16.75 10.24 -18.60
C GLN A 395 -17.72 9.05 -18.62
#